data_AF-A0A6N6WN43-F1
#
_entry.id   AF-A0A6N6WN43-F1
#
_cell.length_a   1.000
_cell.length_b   1.000
_cell.length_c   1.000
_cell.angle_alpha   90.00
_cell.angle_beta   90.00
_cell.angle_gamma   90.00
#
_symmetry.space_group_name_H-M   'P 1'
#
loop_
_entity.id
_entity.type
_entity.pdbx_description
1 polymer ?
#
loop_
_entity_poly.entity_id
_entity_poly.type
_entity_poly.pdbx_seq_one_letter_code
_entity_poly.pdbx_strand_id
1 'polypeptide(L)'
;LHSGVNLPGVSLSAAVALLERRSQAIHAPALDRGAALGALMRLEHPNASAEAALTMLAQLSPAQSGEALHGLLALARHQLACQPAFIAGFSSHLNQLSEADFINALPDLRAAMAWLSPRERGTLAHQ
;
A
#
# COMPACT_ATOMS: atom_id res chain seq x y z
N LEU A 1 3.90 2.02 -24.23
CA LEU A 1 3.48 3.45 -24.32
C LEU A 1 2.00 3.48 -23.97
N HIS A 2 1.67 3.89 -22.75
CA HIS A 2 0.31 3.83 -22.21
C HIS A 2 -0.54 4.91 -22.88
N SER A 3 -1.50 4.50 -23.71
CA SER A 3 -2.54 5.38 -24.26
C SER A 3 -3.49 5.81 -23.15
N GLY A 4 -3.03 6.72 -22.30
CA GLY A 4 -3.85 7.32 -21.25
C GLY A 4 -4.86 8.28 -21.84
N VAL A 5 -6.12 8.14 -21.44
CA VAL A 5 -7.16 9.16 -21.67
C VAL A 5 -6.62 10.49 -21.15
N ASN A 6 -6.46 11.46 -22.06
CA ASN A 6 -6.00 12.80 -21.69
C ASN A 6 -7.16 13.50 -20.99
N LEU A 7 -7.10 13.61 -19.65
CA LEU A 7 -8.11 14.31 -18.87
C LEU A 7 -7.90 15.81 -19.05
N PRO A 8 -8.80 16.53 -19.75
CA PRO A 8 -8.60 17.94 -20.03
C PRO A 8 -8.50 18.72 -18.71
N GLY A 9 -7.40 19.47 -18.56
CA GLY A 9 -7.11 20.28 -17.37
C GLY A 9 -6.31 19.59 -16.27
N VAL A 10 -5.96 18.30 -16.41
CA VAL A 10 -5.12 17.57 -15.43
C VAL A 10 -3.79 17.19 -16.08
N SER A 11 -2.71 17.88 -15.71
CA SER A 11 -1.37 17.46 -16.11
C SER A 11 -0.90 16.27 -15.27
N LEU A 12 -0.13 15.36 -15.89
CA LEU A 12 0.49 14.25 -15.16
C LEU A 12 1.37 14.75 -14.00
N SER A 13 2.12 15.84 -14.21
CA SER A 13 2.94 16.45 -13.17
C SER A 13 2.14 16.95 -11.98
N ALA A 14 0.97 17.56 -12.20
CA ALA A 14 0.09 18.02 -11.14
C ALA A 14 -0.54 16.83 -10.39
N ALA A 15 -0.91 15.78 -11.12
CA ALA A 15 -1.43 14.55 -10.51
C ALA A 15 -0.37 13.86 -9.63
N VAL A 16 0.86 13.71 -10.12
CA VAL A 16 1.98 13.14 -9.34
C VAL A 16 2.24 13.97 -8.08
N ALA A 17 2.35 15.30 -8.20
CA ALA A 17 2.57 16.18 -7.05
C ALA A 17 1.44 16.12 -6.01
N LEU A 18 0.20 15.92 -6.46
CA LEU A 18 -0.94 15.69 -5.55
C LEU A 18 -0.80 14.36 -4.80
N LEU A 19 -0.46 13.29 -5.50
CA LEU A 19 -0.28 11.96 -4.91
C LEU A 19 0.87 11.95 -3.90
N GLU A 20 2.01 12.60 -4.21
CA GLU A 20 3.14 12.75 -3.28
C GLU A 20 2.67 13.41 -1.99
N ARG A 21 2.04 14.57 -2.11
CA ARG A 21 1.52 15.31 -0.95
C ARG A 21 0.51 14.49 -0.16
N ARG A 22 -0.37 13.77 -0.84
CA ARG A 22 -1.41 12.96 -0.19
C ARG A 22 -0.83 11.79 0.57
N SER A 23 0.19 11.10 0.03
CA SER A 23 0.84 9.97 0.71
C SER A 23 1.50 10.39 2.05
N GLN A 24 1.99 11.62 2.11
CA GLN A 24 2.68 12.19 3.27
C GLN A 24 1.75 12.96 4.23
N ALA A 25 0.50 13.21 3.86
CA ALA A 25 -0.42 14.00 4.66
C ALA A 25 -0.89 13.23 5.91
N ILE A 26 -0.33 13.55 7.08
CA ILE A 26 -0.60 12.86 8.36
C ILE A 26 -2.10 12.82 8.70
N HIS A 27 -2.86 13.85 8.33
CA HIS A 27 -4.29 13.95 8.60
C HIS A 27 -5.19 13.33 7.51
N ALA A 28 -4.62 12.83 6.41
CA ALA A 28 -5.41 12.14 5.40
C ALA A 28 -5.81 10.74 5.89
N PRO A 29 -6.97 10.22 5.47
CA PRO A 29 -7.36 8.84 5.74
C PRO A 29 -6.25 7.86 5.34
N ALA A 30 -6.02 6.83 6.15
CA ALA A 30 -4.92 5.90 5.94
C ALA A 30 -5.06 5.17 4.58
N LEU A 31 -6.28 4.81 4.21
CA LEU A 31 -6.62 4.28 2.88
C LEU A 31 -6.17 5.19 1.74
N ASP A 32 -6.44 6.50 1.82
CA ASP A 32 -6.06 7.48 0.79
C ASP A 32 -4.54 7.60 0.68
N ARG A 33 -3.84 7.57 1.82
CA ARG A 33 -2.37 7.63 1.85
C ARG A 33 -1.75 6.40 1.18
N GLY A 34 -2.28 5.22 1.51
CA GLY A 34 -1.88 3.96 0.90
C GLY A 34 -2.14 3.94 -0.60
N ALA A 35 -3.34 4.35 -1.03
CA ALA A 35 -3.69 4.47 -2.44
C ALA A 35 -2.78 5.47 -3.18
N ALA A 36 -2.50 6.62 -2.57
CA ALA A 36 -1.61 7.61 -3.15
C ALA A 36 -0.19 7.05 -3.36
N LEU A 37 0.37 6.35 -2.37
CA LEU A 37 1.66 5.70 -2.51
C LEU A 37 1.61 4.58 -3.56
N GLY A 38 0.57 3.74 -3.57
CA GLY A 38 0.39 2.68 -4.57
C GLY A 38 0.29 3.23 -6.00
N ALA A 39 -0.41 4.35 -6.19
CA ALA A 39 -0.46 5.04 -7.47
C ALA A 39 0.94 5.53 -7.90
N LEU A 40 1.73 6.12 -7.00
CA LEU A 40 3.10 6.54 -7.28
C LEU A 40 4.00 5.36 -7.64
N MET A 41 3.86 4.21 -6.96
CA MET A 41 4.58 2.97 -7.32
C MET A 41 4.18 2.48 -8.72
N ARG A 42 2.92 2.65 -9.12
CA ARG A 42 2.42 2.29 -10.46
C ARG A 42 2.92 3.22 -11.56
N LEU A 43 3.19 4.46 -11.20
CA LEU A 43 3.80 5.46 -12.07
C LEU A 43 5.34 5.42 -12.04
N GLU A 44 5.94 4.41 -11.40
CA GLU A 44 7.39 4.22 -11.30
C GLU A 44 8.12 5.43 -10.68
N HIS A 45 7.45 6.11 -9.74
CA HIS A 45 8.00 7.28 -9.09
C HIS A 45 9.23 6.90 -8.24
N PRO A 46 10.36 7.64 -8.32
CA PRO A 46 11.63 7.24 -7.71
C PRO A 46 11.55 7.08 -6.19
N ASN A 47 10.69 7.86 -5.53
CA ASN A 47 10.51 7.82 -4.07
C ASN A 47 9.44 6.81 -3.60
N ALA A 48 8.80 6.08 -4.52
CA ALA A 48 7.75 5.13 -4.21
C ALA A 48 8.27 3.69 -4.32
N SER A 49 8.87 3.21 -3.23
CA SER A 49 9.47 1.88 -3.12
C SER A 49 8.74 0.99 -2.11
N ALA A 50 9.05 -0.32 -2.10
CA ALA A 50 8.58 -1.21 -1.03
C ALA A 50 9.04 -0.75 0.37
N GLU A 51 10.25 -0.21 0.46
CA GLU A 51 10.78 0.34 1.72
C GLU A 51 9.98 1.56 2.19
N ALA A 52 9.59 2.45 1.27
CA ALA A 52 8.71 3.58 1.58
C ALA A 52 7.33 3.10 2.07
N ALA A 53 6.80 2.02 1.47
CA ALA A 53 5.56 1.40 1.91
C ALA A 53 5.69 0.81 3.32
N LEU A 54 6.74 0.05 3.62
CA LEU A 54 6.99 -0.49 4.96
C LEU A 54 7.18 0.62 6.00
N THR A 55 7.92 1.67 5.65
CA THR A 55 8.14 2.84 6.51
C THR A 55 6.83 3.54 6.84
N MET A 56 5.94 3.71 5.84
CA MET A 56 4.60 4.27 6.06
C MET A 56 3.78 3.39 7.01
N LEU A 57 3.73 2.08 6.76
CA LEU A 57 2.94 1.15 7.58
C LEU A 57 3.44 1.12 9.03
N ALA A 58 4.75 1.17 9.26
CA ALA A 58 5.35 1.19 10.58
C ALA A 58 5.05 2.46 11.41
N GLN A 59 4.66 3.56 10.76
CA GLN A 59 4.30 4.82 11.43
C GLN A 59 2.82 4.90 11.81
N LEU A 60 2.00 3.96 11.34
CA LEU A 60 0.56 3.96 11.54
C LEU A 60 0.17 3.11 12.75
N SER A 61 -0.99 3.42 13.34
CA SER A 61 -1.59 2.48 14.29
C SER A 61 -1.97 1.17 13.57
N PRO A 62 -2.13 0.05 14.28
CA PRO A 62 -2.46 -1.24 13.67
C PRO A 62 -3.74 -1.22 12.82
N ALA A 63 -4.79 -0.52 13.27
CA ALA A 63 -6.01 -0.35 12.47
C ALA A 63 -5.74 0.43 11.17
N GLN A 64 -5.01 1.54 11.28
CA GLN A 64 -4.67 2.37 10.12
C GLN A 64 -3.72 1.68 9.15
N SER A 65 -2.84 0.79 9.63
CA SER A 65 -1.92 0.05 8.76
C SER A 65 -2.68 -0.93 7.85
N GLY A 66 -3.75 -1.56 8.35
CA GLY A 66 -4.67 -2.38 7.54
C GLY A 66 -5.36 -1.56 6.44
N GLU A 67 -5.93 -0.41 6.78
CA GLU A 67 -6.55 0.51 5.81
C GLU A 67 -5.56 1.00 4.74
N ALA A 68 -4.37 1.43 5.17
CA ALA A 68 -3.33 1.88 4.25
C ALA A 68 -2.86 0.75 3.32
N LEU A 69 -2.68 -0.46 3.85
CA LEU A 69 -2.33 -1.62 3.04
C LEU A 69 -3.40 -1.92 2.00
N HIS A 70 -4.68 -1.78 2.35
CA HIS A 70 -5.78 -1.96 1.41
C HIS A 70 -5.65 -0.99 0.23
N GLY A 71 -5.55 0.32 0.48
CA GLY A 71 -5.40 1.31 -0.59
C GLY A 71 -4.15 1.06 -1.44
N LEU A 72 -3.06 0.65 -0.80
CA LEU A 72 -1.78 0.41 -1.46
C LEU A 72 -1.83 -0.81 -2.38
N LEU A 73 -2.37 -1.94 -1.91
CA LEU A 73 -2.55 -3.15 -2.74
C LEU A 73 -3.57 -2.94 -3.86
N ALA A 74 -4.61 -2.12 -3.66
CA ALA A 74 -5.58 -1.83 -4.73
C ALA A 74 -4.91 -1.28 -6.01
N LEU A 75 -3.81 -0.52 -5.88
CA LEU A 75 -3.15 0.13 -7.01
C LEU A 75 -1.75 -0.41 -7.34
N ALA A 76 -1.04 -1.01 -6.38
CA ALA A 76 0.33 -1.50 -6.53
C ALA A 76 0.52 -2.98 -6.21
N ARG A 77 -0.55 -3.78 -6.23
CA ARG A 77 -0.49 -5.23 -5.94
C ARG A 77 0.67 -5.94 -6.60
N HIS A 78 0.80 -5.79 -7.93
CA HIS A 78 1.78 -6.55 -8.69
C HIS A 78 3.20 -6.16 -8.31
N GLN A 79 3.47 -4.86 -8.19
CA GLN A 79 4.79 -4.34 -7.82
C GLN A 79 5.21 -4.80 -6.43
N LEU A 80 4.28 -4.95 -5.49
CA LEU A 80 4.56 -5.44 -4.14
C LEU A 80 4.65 -6.96 -4.05
N ALA A 81 3.74 -7.69 -4.70
CA ALA A 81 3.73 -9.15 -4.68
C ALA A 81 5.01 -9.73 -5.31
N CYS A 82 5.63 -8.99 -6.23
CA CYS A 82 6.92 -9.35 -6.82
C CYS A 82 8.14 -8.90 -6.00
N GLN A 83 7.96 -8.28 -4.83
CA GLN A 83 9.06 -7.82 -3.96
C GLN A 83 9.15 -8.66 -2.67
N PRO A 84 10.07 -9.63 -2.61
CA PRO A 84 10.24 -10.48 -1.42
C PRO A 84 10.52 -9.69 -0.13
N ALA A 85 11.27 -8.59 -0.24
CA ALA A 85 11.59 -7.73 0.91
C ALA A 85 10.34 -7.06 1.50
N PHE A 86 9.37 -6.67 0.65
CA PHE A 86 8.10 -6.12 1.12
C PHE A 86 7.31 -7.17 1.91
N ILE A 87 7.20 -8.37 1.33
CA ILE A 87 6.47 -9.47 1.94
C ILE A 87 7.06 -9.82 3.31
N ALA A 88 8.37 -10.06 3.38
CA ALA A 88 9.05 -10.42 4.61
C ALA A 88 8.97 -9.29 5.67
N GLY A 89 9.14 -8.04 5.24
CA GLY A 89 9.01 -6.87 6.12
C GLY A 89 7.59 -6.71 6.67
N PHE A 90 6.58 -6.93 5.84
CA PHE A 90 5.19 -6.84 6.24
C PHE A 90 4.79 -7.98 7.20
N SER A 91 5.21 -9.22 6.94
CA SER A 91 5.01 -10.33 7.86
C SER A 91 5.69 -10.08 9.21
N SER A 92 6.91 -9.53 9.22
CA SER A 92 7.60 -9.13 10.45
C SER A 92 6.82 -8.05 11.22
N HIS A 93 6.27 -7.06 10.53
CA HIS A 93 5.42 -6.02 11.13
C HIS A 93 4.16 -6.62 11.77
N LEU A 94 3.48 -7.55 11.10
CA LEU A 94 2.31 -8.25 11.66
C LEU A 94 2.67 -9.07 12.91
N ASN A 95 3.82 -9.76 12.90
CA ASN A 95 4.27 -10.56 14.04
C ASN A 95 4.65 -9.75 15.27
N GLN A 96 4.82 -8.43 15.14
CA GLN A 96 5.09 -7.52 16.26
C GLN A 96 3.81 -6.96 16.90
N LEU A 97 2.64 -7.15 16.26
CA LEU A 97 1.36 -6.70 16.80
C LEU A 97 0.97 -7.55 18.02
N SER A 98 0.35 -6.90 19.01
CA SER A 98 -0.33 -7.63 20.07
C SER A 98 -1.54 -8.38 19.50
N GLU A 99 -2.01 -9.41 20.19
CA GLU A 99 -3.21 -10.17 19.76
C GLU A 99 -4.44 -9.26 19.59
N ALA A 100 -4.64 -8.32 20.52
CA ALA A 100 -5.76 -7.38 20.47
C ALA A 100 -5.64 -6.43 19.26
N ASP A 101 -4.44 -5.92 18.98
CA ASP A 101 -4.18 -5.05 17.84
C ASP A 101 -4.36 -5.79 16.51
N PHE A 102 -3.90 -7.04 16.45
CA PHE A 102 -4.07 -7.89 15.28
C PHE A 102 -5.55 -8.17 14.99
N ILE A 103 -6.34 -8.52 16.01
CA ILE A 103 -7.79 -8.75 15.87
C ILE A 103 -8.50 -7.47 15.38
N ASN A 104 -8.11 -6.30 15.91
CA ASN A 104 -8.69 -5.03 15.50
C ASN A 104 -8.36 -4.67 14.04
N ALA A 105 -7.14 -4.97 13.58
CA ALA A 105 -6.73 -4.73 12.19
C ALA A 105 -7.27 -5.77 11.19
N LEU A 106 -7.74 -6.92 11.67
CA LEU A 106 -8.09 -8.08 10.86
C LEU A 106 -9.13 -7.80 9.74
N PRO A 107 -10.19 -7.01 9.94
CA PRO A 107 -11.16 -6.72 8.88
C PRO A 107 -10.51 -6.08 7.65
N ASP A 108 -9.70 -5.03 7.85
CA ASP A 108 -9.03 -4.31 6.77
C ASP A 108 -7.87 -5.11 6.19
N LEU A 109 -7.14 -5.86 7.02
CA LEU A 109 -6.14 -6.82 6.53
C LEU A 109 -6.77 -7.86 5.60
N ARG A 110 -7.94 -8.41 5.94
CA ARG A 110 -8.66 -9.34 5.07
C ARG A 110 -9.12 -8.68 3.77
N ALA A 111 -9.62 -7.44 3.84
CA ALA A 111 -10.01 -6.67 2.67
C ALA A 111 -8.80 -6.42 1.75
N ALA A 112 -7.65 -6.06 2.33
CA ALA A 112 -6.38 -5.89 1.61
C ALA A 112 -5.93 -7.21 0.95
N MET A 113 -5.98 -8.34 1.66
CA MET A 113 -5.60 -9.66 1.13
C MET A 113 -6.54 -10.16 0.02
N ALA A 114 -7.75 -9.61 -0.10
CA ALA A 114 -8.67 -9.93 -1.19
C ALA A 114 -8.12 -9.52 -2.57
N TRP A 115 -7.24 -8.51 -2.61
CA TRP A 115 -6.57 -8.09 -3.84
C TRP A 115 -5.57 -9.13 -4.36
N LEU A 116 -4.96 -9.91 -3.47
CA LEU A 116 -4.01 -10.96 -3.84
C LEU A 116 -4.71 -12.13 -4.53
N SER A 117 -4.04 -12.81 -5.46
CA SER A 117 -4.51 -14.07 -6.03
C SER A 117 -4.39 -15.21 -5.02
N PRO A 118 -5.12 -16.34 -5.21
CA PRO A 118 -4.96 -17.51 -4.35
C PRO A 118 -3.50 -18.01 -4.27
N ARG A 119 -2.74 -17.91 -5.37
CA ARG A 119 -1.33 -18.30 -5.40
C ARG A 119 -0.46 -17.36 -4.55
N GLU A 120 -0.65 -16.04 -4.69
CA GLU A 120 0.09 -15.05 -3.91
C GLU A 120 -0.22 -15.18 -2.42
N ARG A 121 -1.50 -15.37 -2.04
CA ARG A 121 -1.88 -15.68 -0.65
C ARG A 121 -1.26 -16.98 -0.16
N GLY A 122 -1.21 -18.00 -1.00
CA GLY A 122 -0.55 -19.27 -0.70
C GLY A 122 0.92 -19.06 -0.34
N THR A 123 1.67 -18.29 -1.15
CA THR A 123 3.08 -17.97 -0.86
C THR A 123 3.23 -17.23 0.47
N LEU A 124 2.34 -16.28 0.79
CA LEU A 124 2.37 -15.56 2.07
C LEU A 124 2.16 -16.47 3.27
N ALA A 125 1.24 -17.44 3.18
CA ALA A 125 0.91 -18.33 4.30
C ALA A 125 2.02 -19.34 4.65
N HIS A 126 3.01 -19.52 3.77
CA HIS A 126 4.14 -20.44 3.97
C HIS A 126 5.41 -19.75 4.46
N GLN A 127 5.39 -18.43 4.67
CA GLN A 127 6.48 -17.65 5.26
C GLN A 127 6.21 -17.38 6.74
#